data_AF-A0A7C8M636-F1
#
_entry.id   AF-A0A7C8M636-F1
#
_cell.length_a   1.000
_cell.length_b   1.000
_cell.length_c   1.000
_cell.angle_alpha   90.00
_cell.angle_beta   90.00
_cell.angle_gamma   90.00
#
_symmetry.space_group_name_H-M   'P 1'
#
loop_
_entity.id
_entity.type
_entity.pdbx_description
1 polymer ?
#
loop_
_entity_poly.entity_id
_entity_poly.type
_entity_poly.pdbx_seq_one_letter_code
_entity_poly.pdbx_strand_id
1 'polypeptide(L)'
;MADQRPPQPPRPNQANPTEGFLPQGQERAEQVETLQSFEAAKPQSEDDKNQEILKREFPKIDSTLIAALYSDSLNLAATREMLHELSRE
;
A
#
# COMPACT_ATOMS: atom_id res chain seq x y z
N MET A 1 65.69 21.12 20.02
CA MET A 1 65.04 21.40 18.72
C MET A 1 63.72 20.67 18.71
N ALA A 2 62.61 21.39 18.58
CA ALA A 2 61.25 20.86 18.73
C ALA A 2 60.77 20.18 17.44
N ASP A 3 60.32 18.92 17.55
CA ASP A 3 59.63 18.19 16.47
C ASP A 3 58.14 18.56 16.51
N GLN A 4 57.72 19.48 15.64
CA GLN A 4 56.30 19.78 15.41
C GLN A 4 55.93 19.32 14.00
N ARG A 5 55.29 18.16 13.90
CA ARG A 5 54.65 17.70 12.65
C ARG A 5 53.39 18.54 12.42
N PRO A 6 53.14 19.03 11.19
CA PRO A 6 51.93 19.79 10.91
C PRO A 6 50.68 18.92 11.06
N PRO A 7 49.54 19.49 11.53
CA PRO A 7 48.28 18.77 11.62
C PRO A 7 47.78 18.44 10.21
N GLN A 8 47.55 17.14 9.96
CA GLN A 8 46.97 16.67 8.71
C GLN A 8 45.49 17.09 8.65
N PRO A 9 44.99 17.57 7.50
CA PRO A 9 43.57 17.89 7.36
C PRO A 9 42.73 16.62 7.53
N PRO A 10 41.52 16.72 8.11
CA PRO A 10 40.64 15.58 8.26
C PRO A 10 40.31 15.03 6.88
N ARG A 11 40.56 13.73 6.68
CA ARG A 11 40.16 13.02 5.46
C ARG A 11 38.64 13.16 5.35
N PRO A 12 38.09 13.61 4.21
CA PRO A 12 36.65 13.59 4.02
C PRO A 12 36.22 12.14 4.13
N ASN A 13 35.42 11.86 5.16
CA ASN A 13 34.73 10.61 5.36
C ASN A 13 34.04 10.30 4.02
N GLN A 14 34.41 9.19 3.38
CA GLN A 14 33.71 8.70 2.19
C GLN A 14 32.33 8.22 2.64
N ALA A 15 31.46 9.17 2.98
CA ALA A 15 30.03 8.94 3.07
C ALA A 15 29.61 8.52 1.66
N ASN A 16 28.99 7.34 1.61
CA ASN A 16 28.51 6.71 0.40
C ASN A 16 27.71 7.75 -0.43
N PRO A 17 27.98 7.94 -1.73
CA PRO A 17 27.29 8.95 -2.55
C PRO A 17 25.77 8.74 -2.66
N THR A 18 25.25 7.64 -2.11
CA THR A 18 23.82 7.32 -2.03
C THR A 18 23.12 7.90 -0.81
N GLU A 19 23.84 8.36 0.23
CA GLU A 19 23.21 8.89 1.46
C GLU A 19 22.76 10.36 1.34
N GLY A 20 23.24 11.10 0.34
CA GLY A 20 22.85 12.49 0.07
C GLY A 20 21.61 12.65 -0.83
N PHE A 21 21.05 11.56 -1.35
CA PHE A 21 19.96 11.57 -2.33
C PHE A 21 18.59 11.18 -1.76
N LEU A 22 18.49 10.92 -0.46
CA LEU A 22 17.20 10.70 0.17
C LEU A 22 16.54 12.06 0.42
N PRO A 23 15.31 12.31 -0.08
CA PRO A 23 14.62 13.57 0.13
C PRO A 23 14.53 13.88 1.63
N GLN A 24 15.10 15.00 2.05
CA GLN A 24 15.15 15.41 3.46
C GLN A 24 13.96 16.35 3.76
N GLY A 25 13.28 16.12 4.88
CA GLY A 25 12.28 17.05 5.41
C GLY A 25 11.05 17.25 4.51
N GLN A 26 10.93 18.46 3.93
CA GLN A 26 9.73 18.93 3.22
C GLN A 26 9.46 18.19 1.91
N GLU A 27 10.49 17.89 1.11
CA GLU A 27 10.33 17.12 -0.14
C GLU A 27 9.77 15.72 0.11
N ARG A 28 10.11 15.11 1.26
CA ARG A 28 9.53 13.81 1.66
C ARG A 28 8.05 13.95 1.99
N ALA A 29 7.64 15.04 2.63
CA ALA A 29 6.24 15.31 2.93
C ALA A 29 5.43 15.55 1.65
N GLU A 30 5.96 16.33 0.70
CA GLU A 30 5.32 16.58 -0.60
C GLU A 30 5.20 15.29 -1.43
N GLN A 31 6.23 14.44 -1.42
CA GLN A 31 6.17 13.13 -2.09
C GLN A 31 5.14 12.20 -1.44
N VAL A 32 5.05 12.17 -0.11
CA VAL A 32 4.04 11.38 0.61
C VAL A 32 2.64 11.89 0.31
N GLU A 33 2.41 13.20 0.35
CA GLU A 33 1.11 13.81 0.03
C GLU A 33 0.69 13.54 -1.42
N THR A 34 1.65 13.62 -2.34
CA THR A 34 1.43 13.29 -3.76
C THR A 34 1.02 11.82 -3.92
N LEU A 35 1.74 10.89 -3.29
CA LEU A 35 1.42 9.46 -3.34
C LEU A 35 0.04 9.16 -2.71
N GLN A 36 -0.25 9.77 -1.55
CA GLN A 36 -1.55 9.64 -0.89
C GLN A 36 -2.69 10.18 -1.74
N SER A 37 -2.48 11.31 -2.43
CA SER A 37 -3.45 11.90 -3.34
C SER A 37 -3.75 10.97 -4.53
N PHE A 38 -2.72 10.31 -5.08
CA PHE A 38 -2.91 9.32 -6.14
C PHE A 38 -3.65 8.07 -5.68
N GLU A 39 -3.37 7.56 -4.47
CA GLU A 39 -4.12 6.44 -3.89
C GLU A 39 -5.58 6.83 -3.59
N ALA A 40 -5.83 8.01 -3.02
CA ALA A 40 -7.17 8.50 -2.72
C ALA A 40 -7.99 8.79 -3.98
N ALA A 41 -7.33 9.19 -5.07
CA ALA A 41 -7.96 9.42 -6.36
C ALA A 41 -8.24 8.12 -7.14
N LYS A 42 -7.76 6.97 -6.67
CA LYS A 42 -7.97 5.69 -7.37
C LYS A 42 -9.47 5.35 -7.34
N PRO A 43 -10.14 5.30 -8.50
CA PRO A 43 -11.55 4.96 -8.53
C PRO A 43 -11.74 3.55 -7.99
N GLN A 44 -12.68 3.38 -7.07
CA GLN A 44 -13.07 2.07 -6.58
C GLN A 44 -13.49 1.20 -7.76
N SER A 45 -12.86 0.03 -7.91
CA SER A 45 -13.15 -0.89 -9.01
C SER A 45 -14.60 -1.35 -8.96
N GLU A 46 -15.15 -1.73 -10.10
CA GLU A 46 -16.47 -2.39 -10.14
C GLU A 46 -16.47 -3.66 -9.30
N ASP A 47 -15.34 -4.38 -9.25
CA ASP A 47 -15.15 -5.56 -8.40
C ASP A 47 -15.22 -5.23 -6.91
N ASP A 48 -14.56 -4.17 -6.46
CA ASP A 48 -14.65 -3.70 -5.07
C ASP A 48 -16.09 -3.31 -4.72
N LYS A 49 -16.81 -2.64 -5.63
CA LYS A 49 -18.23 -2.29 -5.44
C LYS A 49 -19.09 -3.55 -5.31
N ASN A 50 -18.87 -4.55 -6.17
CA ASN A 50 -19.61 -5.80 -6.14
C ASN A 50 -19.34 -6.59 -4.86
N GLN A 51 -18.09 -6.69 -4.42
CA GLN A 51 -17.74 -7.31 -3.14
C GLN A 51 -18.38 -6.57 -1.96
N GLU A 52 -18.40 -5.24 -1.97
CA GLU A 52 -19.07 -4.45 -0.92
C GLU A 52 -20.59 -4.67 -0.90
N ILE A 53 -21.24 -4.83 -2.06
CA ILE A 53 -22.66 -5.21 -2.14
C ILE A 53 -22.87 -6.58 -1.47
N LEU A 54 -22.06 -7.58 -1.83
CA LEU A 54 -22.17 -8.93 -1.26
C LEU A 54 -21.92 -8.95 0.26
N LYS A 55 -20.94 -8.21 0.77
CA LYS A 55 -20.71 -8.09 2.21
C LYS A 55 -21.89 -7.48 2.95
N ARG A 56 -22.58 -6.50 2.35
CA ARG A 56 -23.78 -5.89 2.93
C ARG A 56 -24.98 -6.84 2.92
N GLU A 57 -25.12 -7.63 1.86
CA GLU A 57 -26.20 -8.63 1.74
C GLU A 57 -25.97 -9.85 2.66
N PHE A 58 -24.72 -10.26 2.86
CA PHE A 58 -24.34 -11.42 3.65
C PHE A 58 -23.40 -11.05 4.82
N PRO A 59 -23.87 -10.25 5.81
CA PRO A 59 -23.03 -9.79 6.91
C PRO A 59 -22.58 -10.92 7.86
N LYS A 60 -23.16 -12.11 7.74
CA LYS A 60 -22.78 -13.31 8.50
C LYS A 60 -21.66 -14.10 7.85
N ILE A 61 -21.36 -13.85 6.58
CA ILE A 61 -20.33 -14.57 5.83
C ILE A 61 -19.02 -13.78 5.88
N ASP A 62 -17.91 -14.50 6.07
CA ASP A 62 -16.59 -13.91 6.10
C ASP A 62 -16.24 -13.18 4.80
N SER A 63 -15.70 -11.97 4.94
CA SER A 63 -15.31 -11.12 3.80
C SER A 63 -14.24 -11.77 2.92
N THR A 64 -13.36 -12.58 3.50
CA THR A 64 -12.34 -13.35 2.74
C THR A 64 -12.97 -14.40 1.86
N LEU A 65 -14.02 -15.08 2.34
CA LEU A 65 -14.75 -16.08 1.55
C LEU A 65 -15.52 -15.42 0.40
N ILE A 66 -16.19 -14.30 0.69
CA ILE A 66 -16.88 -13.50 -0.34
C ILE A 66 -15.91 -13.07 -1.44
N ALA A 67 -14.73 -12.57 -1.05
CA ALA A 67 -13.70 -12.17 -2.01
C ALA A 67 -13.20 -13.37 -2.84
N ALA A 68 -12.97 -14.53 -2.23
CA ALA A 68 -12.52 -15.73 -2.95
C ALA A 68 -13.55 -16.21 -3.98
N LEU A 69 -14.83 -16.30 -3.60
CA LEU A 69 -15.92 -16.73 -4.50
C LEU A 69 -16.18 -15.72 -5.62
N TYR A 70 -16.10 -14.43 -5.29
CA TYR A 70 -16.24 -13.38 -6.29
C TYR A 70 -15.05 -13.35 -7.26
N SER A 71 -13.81 -13.53 -6.78
CA SER A 71 -12.63 -13.61 -7.63
C SER A 71 -12.62 -14.83 -8.54
N ASP A 72 -13.25 -15.93 -8.13
CA ASP A 72 -13.40 -17.15 -8.95
C ASP A 72 -14.45 -16.95 -10.06
N SER A 73 -15.62 -16.41 -9.72
CA SER A 73 -16.71 -16.26 -10.69
C SER A 73 -16.67 -14.97 -11.52
N LEU A 74 -16.04 -13.91 -10.98
CA LEU A 74 -16.07 -12.52 -11.48
C LEU A 74 -17.48 -12.04 -11.84
N ASN A 75 -18.49 -12.60 -11.16
CA ASN A 75 -19.89 -12.35 -11.45
C ASN A 75 -20.69 -12.22 -10.15
N LEU A 76 -21.29 -11.04 -9.98
CA LEU A 76 -22.06 -10.69 -8.79
C LEU A 76 -23.24 -11.65 -8.58
N ALA A 77 -24.02 -11.94 -9.63
CA ALA A 77 -25.21 -12.78 -9.53
C ALA A 77 -24.85 -14.23 -9.20
N ALA A 78 -23.83 -14.79 -9.87
CA ALA A 78 -23.37 -16.14 -9.58
C ALA A 78 -22.84 -16.27 -8.15
N THR A 79 -22.01 -15.31 -7.70
CA THR A 79 -21.50 -15.29 -6.32
C THR A 79 -22.64 -15.19 -5.31
N ARG A 80 -23.65 -14.36 -5.58
CA ARG A 80 -24.81 -14.16 -4.72
C ARG A 80 -25.60 -15.46 -4.51
N GLU A 81 -25.84 -16.22 -5.57
CA GLU A 81 -26.53 -17.51 -5.46
C GLU A 81 -25.72 -18.53 -4.63
N MET A 82 -24.41 -18.59 -4.83
CA MET A 82 -23.52 -19.44 -4.03
C MET A 82 -23.54 -19.05 -2.55
N LEU A 83 -23.46 -17.76 -2.24
CA LEU A 83 -23.55 -17.25 -0.86
C LEU A 83 -24.93 -17.49 -0.24
N HIS A 84 -26.00 -17.46 -1.03
CA HIS A 84 -27.34 -17.80 -0.56
C HIS A 84 -27.46 -19.26 -0.15
N GLU A 85 -26.84 -20.18 -0.88
CA GLU A 85 -26.82 -21.59 -0.50
C GLU A 85 -26.04 -21.78 0.81
N LEU A 86 -24.85 -21.19 0.91
CA LEU A 86 -24.02 -21.28 2.13
C LEU A 86 -24.66 -20.62 3.35
N SER A 87 -25.52 -19.61 3.17
CA SER A 87 -26.23 -18.99 4.29
C SER A 87 -27.47 -19.77 4.76
N ARG A 88 -27.94 -20.75 3.96
CA ARG A 88 -29.12 -21.58 4.28
C ARG A 88 -28.77 -22.84 5.07
N GLU A 89 -27.52 -23.28 4.98
CA GLU A 89 -26.93 -24.33 5.82
C GLU A 89 -26.65 -23.83 7.25
#